data_AF-W5MYP2-F1
#
_entry.id   AF-W5MYP2-F1
#
_cell.length_a   1.000
_cell.length_b   1.000
_cell.length_c   1.000
_cell.angle_alpha   90.00
_cell.angle_beta   90.00
_cell.angle_gamma   90.00
#
_symmetry.space_group_name_H-M   'P 1'
#
loop_
_entity.id
_entity.type
_entity.pdbx_description
1 polymer ?
#
loop_
_entity_poly.entity_id
_entity_poly.type
_entity_poly.pdbx_seq_one_letter_code
_entity_poly.pdbx_strand_id
1 'polypeptide(L)'
;MTLRDAQRRSQLLRSRVSQDLEKRLAERREAEEAECQKQFRAAPVPAHVFLPLYQDITEAHERLRKAGLQQRKDFLLSMQRPFSFLQREEKKKEEMKQQLQASSPASQKDDKKPAAKKTIPKAVQDPGVSEHLKEEELYRKIRIQMRAADMLKSSSAPIEIQPQRKDQEKSCGIRTRRKALGFLEEKPSFQPRTNAQAPDFDRLYMAFQRKALKTAEKKDVTRCQPFQLRTSNLPPRHSRKSLEPTQEQGPEREAHVRRRQSFSGILSLSADTLPTYITDAERRRHAAIRNSLEEKKNREKENTEWMKQHRLKSQALKKTVATRARSMDPHKSLKEVYREKLKQHRQTDQQRMREYRKELQEMKTRVQVRPYLFEQVTQKNAKSEAERRYRDTLQEVGLNEQFVRSKGEKAGETPPFLSDEEDAESSTHDTHRRTESVRSSAENQAVEEEENAETNQCKVC
;
A
#
# COMPACT_ATOMS: atom_id res chain seq x y z
N MET A 1 53.08 18.66 -69.67
CA MET A 1 52.81 17.34 -69.04
C MET A 1 52.40 16.40 -70.15
N THR A 2 53.22 15.41 -70.50
CA THR A 2 52.90 14.50 -71.60
C THR A 2 51.85 13.46 -71.15
N LEU A 3 51.04 12.94 -72.08
CA LEU A 3 50.05 11.88 -71.77
C LEU A 3 50.69 10.65 -71.11
N ARG A 4 51.98 10.39 -71.42
CA ARG A 4 52.80 9.35 -70.81
C ARG A 4 53.07 9.59 -69.33
N ASP A 5 53.29 10.85 -68.93
CA ASP A 5 53.52 11.22 -67.53
C ASP A 5 52.24 11.18 -66.68
N ALA A 6 51.08 11.47 -67.28
CA ALA A 6 49.78 11.38 -66.61
C ALA A 6 49.39 9.92 -66.29
N GLN A 7 49.59 9.00 -67.23
CA GLN A 7 49.40 7.55 -67.00
C GLN A 7 50.42 6.98 -66.01
N ARG A 8 51.69 7.42 -66.06
CA ARG A 8 52.71 6.99 -65.10
C ARG A 8 52.39 7.47 -63.69
N ARG A 9 51.89 8.70 -63.52
CA ARG A 9 51.42 9.22 -62.22
C ARG A 9 50.17 8.49 -61.70
N SER A 10 49.18 8.17 -62.55
CA SER A 10 47.98 7.44 -62.10
C SER A 10 48.29 5.98 -61.72
N GLN A 11 49.24 5.34 -62.39
CA GLN A 11 49.74 4.01 -62.00
C GLN A 11 50.58 4.04 -60.72
N LEU A 12 51.41 5.08 -60.51
CA LEU A 12 52.18 5.25 -59.27
C LEU A 12 51.32 5.65 -58.06
N LEU A 13 50.15 6.25 -58.28
CA LEU A 13 49.18 6.60 -57.23
C LEU A 13 48.37 5.40 -56.71
N ARG A 14 48.39 4.25 -57.39
CA ARG A 14 48.00 2.96 -56.78
C ARG A 14 49.15 2.44 -55.93
N SER A 15 49.49 3.20 -54.88
CA SER A 15 50.51 2.81 -53.90
C SER A 15 50.09 1.54 -53.17
N ARG A 16 51.04 0.72 -52.73
CA ARG A 16 50.76 -0.49 -51.92
C ARG A 16 49.82 -0.19 -50.75
N VAL A 17 49.96 0.99 -50.13
CA VAL A 17 49.11 1.48 -49.04
C VAL A 17 47.64 1.64 -49.45
N SER A 18 47.35 2.13 -50.66
CA SER A 18 45.97 2.22 -51.17
C SER A 18 45.34 0.84 -51.37
N GLN A 19 46.11 -0.12 -51.89
CA GLN A 19 45.66 -1.50 -52.07
C GLN A 19 45.46 -2.21 -50.73
N ASP A 20 46.31 -1.93 -49.73
CA ASP A 20 46.18 -2.49 -48.38
C ASP A 20 44.95 -1.95 -47.66
N LEU A 21 44.59 -0.68 -47.88
CA LEU A 21 43.35 -0.10 -47.36
C LEU A 21 42.11 -0.71 -48.03
N GLU A 22 42.13 -0.88 -49.36
CA GLU A 22 41.05 -1.53 -50.10
C GLU A 22 40.84 -2.99 -49.63
N LYS A 23 41.93 -3.74 -49.41
CA LYS A 23 41.88 -5.11 -48.85
C LYS A 23 41.28 -5.14 -47.45
N ARG A 24 41.71 -4.25 -46.55
CA ARG A 24 41.14 -4.15 -45.19
C ARG A 24 39.65 -3.82 -45.20
N LEU A 25 39.21 -2.97 -46.11
CA LEU A 25 37.79 -2.64 -46.27
C LEU A 25 37.00 -3.83 -46.83
N ALA A 26 37.57 -4.61 -47.74
CA ALA A 26 36.96 -5.84 -48.25
C ALA A 26 36.85 -6.91 -47.15
N GLU A 27 37.93 -7.18 -46.41
CA GLU A 27 37.94 -8.10 -45.26
C GLU A 27 36.91 -7.70 -44.21
N ARG A 28 36.76 -6.40 -43.95
CA ARG A 28 35.75 -5.88 -43.03
C ARG A 28 34.33 -6.13 -43.53
N ARG A 29 34.07 -5.93 -44.82
CA ARG A 29 32.76 -6.23 -45.43
C ARG A 29 32.43 -7.71 -45.38
N GLU A 30 33.40 -8.57 -45.68
CA GLU A 30 33.26 -10.03 -45.58
C GLU A 30 32.99 -10.48 -44.13
N ALA A 31 33.65 -9.86 -43.15
CA ALA A 31 33.39 -10.11 -41.73
C ALA A 31 31.99 -9.65 -41.31
N GLU A 32 31.53 -8.48 -41.76
CA GLU A 32 30.18 -7.96 -41.51
C GLU A 32 29.09 -8.84 -42.17
N GLU A 33 29.34 -9.34 -43.38
CA GLU A 33 28.45 -10.29 -44.07
C GLU A 33 28.42 -11.66 -43.36
N ALA A 34 29.56 -12.17 -42.91
CA ALA A 34 29.65 -13.39 -42.11
C ALA A 34 28.94 -13.26 -40.75
N GLU A 35 28.94 -12.07 -40.15
CA GLU A 35 28.17 -11.78 -38.94
C GLU A 35 26.67 -11.71 -39.20
N CYS A 36 26.25 -11.15 -40.34
CA CYS A 36 24.84 -11.12 -40.76
C CYS A 36 24.29 -12.50 -41.14
N GLN A 37 25.15 -13.42 -41.60
CA GLN A 37 24.78 -14.82 -41.85
C GLN A 37 24.57 -15.62 -40.55
N LYS A 38 25.05 -15.13 -39.39
CA LYS A 38 24.76 -15.75 -38.09
C LYS A 38 23.28 -15.50 -37.77
N GLN A 39 22.45 -16.51 -37.93
CA GLN A 39 21.08 -16.47 -37.43
C GLN A 39 21.11 -16.51 -35.89
N PHE A 40 21.08 -15.34 -35.26
CA PHE A 40 20.94 -15.20 -33.82
C PHE A 40 19.55 -15.70 -33.39
N ARG A 41 19.43 -17.01 -33.18
CA ARG A 41 18.27 -17.62 -32.56
C ARG A 41 18.49 -17.65 -31.06
N ALA A 42 17.44 -17.36 -30.29
CA ALA A 42 17.49 -17.54 -28.85
C ALA A 42 17.82 -19.01 -28.53
N ALA A 43 18.67 -19.23 -27.53
CA ALA A 43 18.85 -20.56 -26.98
C ALA A 43 17.49 -21.10 -26.53
N PRO A 44 17.16 -22.37 -26.81
CA PRO A 44 15.87 -22.93 -26.40
C PRO A 44 15.70 -22.78 -24.89
N VAL A 45 14.47 -22.54 -24.47
CA VAL A 45 14.15 -22.35 -23.05
C VAL A 45 14.60 -23.60 -22.29
N PRO A 46 15.37 -23.45 -21.19
CA PRO A 46 15.85 -24.57 -20.41
C PRO A 46 14.73 -25.52 -19.98
N ALA A 47 15.00 -26.83 -20.03
CA ALA A 47 14.00 -27.87 -19.78
C ALA A 47 13.29 -27.74 -18.42
N HIS A 48 13.99 -27.25 -17.39
CA HIS A 48 13.45 -27.06 -16.04
C HIS A 48 12.30 -26.05 -15.96
N VAL A 49 12.15 -25.17 -16.95
CA VAL A 49 11.03 -24.22 -17.04
C VAL A 49 9.72 -24.93 -17.39
N PHE A 50 9.80 -26.08 -18.07
CA PHE A 50 8.64 -26.92 -18.40
C PHE A 50 8.28 -27.91 -17.28
N LEU A 51 9.13 -28.05 -16.25
CA LEU A 51 8.88 -28.91 -15.11
C LEU A 51 8.12 -28.16 -14.02
N PRO A 52 7.03 -28.71 -13.44
CA PRO A 52 6.28 -28.10 -12.35
C PRO A 52 7.01 -28.18 -10.98
N LEU A 53 8.30 -27.83 -10.92
CA LEU A 53 9.17 -27.97 -9.73
C LEU A 53 8.57 -27.38 -8.45
N TYR A 54 7.80 -26.31 -8.56
CA TYR A 54 7.11 -25.71 -7.42
C TYR A 54 6.13 -26.70 -6.75
N GLN A 55 5.39 -27.47 -7.55
CA GLN A 55 4.43 -28.45 -7.04
C GLN A 55 5.16 -29.56 -6.27
N ASP A 56 6.23 -30.10 -6.84
CA ASP A 56 7.05 -31.14 -6.20
C ASP A 56 7.65 -30.66 -4.86
N ILE A 57 8.16 -29.44 -4.83
CA ILE A 57 8.71 -28.82 -3.61
C ILE A 57 7.61 -28.63 -2.56
N THR A 58 6.42 -28.17 -2.97
CA THR A 58 5.29 -28.01 -2.04
C THR A 58 4.83 -29.34 -1.46
N GLU A 59 4.70 -30.38 -2.29
CA GLU A 59 4.33 -31.71 -1.84
C GLU A 59 5.37 -32.31 -0.89
N ALA A 60 6.66 -32.16 -1.19
CA ALA A 60 7.74 -32.61 -0.32
C ALA A 60 7.68 -31.92 1.06
N HIS A 61 7.46 -30.60 1.09
CA HIS A 61 7.29 -29.85 2.34
C HIS A 61 6.03 -30.28 3.11
N GLU A 62 4.93 -30.57 2.44
CA GLU A 62 3.72 -31.08 3.08
C GLU A 62 3.92 -32.47 3.68
N ARG A 63 4.62 -33.37 2.98
CA ARG A 63 4.98 -34.70 3.49
C ARG A 63 5.82 -34.58 4.76
N LEU A 64 6.84 -33.72 4.76
CA LEU A 64 7.68 -33.46 5.93
C LEU A 64 6.88 -32.86 7.09
N ARG A 65 5.98 -31.91 6.81
CA ARG A 65 5.10 -31.30 7.81
C ARG A 65 4.19 -32.35 8.46
N LYS A 66 3.59 -33.25 7.66
CA LYS A 66 2.73 -34.33 8.14
C LYS A 66 3.52 -35.32 9.01
N ALA A 67 4.70 -35.75 8.57
CA ALA A 67 5.56 -36.65 9.34
C ALA A 67 5.97 -36.03 10.69
N GLY A 68 6.38 -34.75 10.69
CA GLY A 68 6.74 -34.05 11.93
C GLY A 68 5.56 -33.82 12.89
N LEU A 69 4.32 -33.76 12.38
CA LEU A 69 3.12 -33.73 13.21
C LEU A 69 2.81 -35.11 13.81
N GLN A 70 2.94 -36.18 13.02
CA GLN A 70 2.76 -37.56 13.48
C GLN A 70 3.76 -37.90 14.57
N GLN A 71 5.05 -37.64 14.36
CA GLN A 71 6.09 -37.87 15.38
C GLN A 71 5.81 -37.15 16.71
N ARG A 72 5.36 -35.89 16.65
CA ARG A 72 4.98 -35.13 17.85
C ARG A 72 3.74 -35.73 18.53
N LYS A 73 2.76 -36.16 17.76
CA LYS A 73 1.56 -36.84 18.27
C LYS A 73 1.94 -38.15 18.97
N ASP A 74 2.76 -38.97 18.32
CA ASP A 74 3.18 -40.27 18.84
C ASP A 74 4.04 -40.10 20.09
N PHE A 75 4.92 -39.09 20.11
CA PHE A 75 5.68 -38.73 21.30
C PHE A 75 4.76 -38.33 22.47
N LEU A 76 3.77 -37.47 22.24
CA LEU A 76 2.80 -37.07 23.26
C LEU A 76 1.99 -38.27 23.78
N LEU A 77 1.57 -39.16 22.90
CA LEU A 77 0.88 -40.40 23.26
C LEU A 77 1.78 -41.34 24.06
N SER A 78 3.08 -41.44 23.75
CA SER A 78 4.03 -42.25 24.52
C SER A 78 4.29 -41.69 25.92
N MET A 79 4.24 -40.37 26.08
CA MET A 79 4.38 -39.69 27.38
C MET A 79 3.10 -39.78 28.23
N GLN A 80 1.96 -39.95 27.58
CA GLN A 80 0.69 -40.14 28.26
C GLN A 80 0.70 -41.51 28.95
N ARG A 81 0.78 -41.53 30.28
CA ARG A 81 0.46 -42.73 31.06
C ARG A 81 -1.06 -42.80 31.20
N PRO A 82 -1.76 -43.66 30.44
CA PRO A 82 -3.20 -43.79 30.61
C PRO A 82 -3.48 -44.23 32.05
N PHE A 83 -4.43 -43.57 32.70
CA PHE A 83 -4.92 -44.02 33.99
C PHE A 83 -5.48 -45.45 33.82
N SER A 84 -5.40 -46.30 34.85
CA SER A 84 -5.86 -47.71 34.77
C SER A 84 -7.35 -47.86 34.43
N PHE A 85 -8.13 -46.78 34.54
CA PHE A 85 -9.50 -46.67 34.07
C PHE A 85 -9.64 -46.63 32.52
N LEU A 86 -8.65 -46.18 31.73
CA LEU A 86 -8.71 -46.21 30.25
C LEU A 86 -8.63 -47.64 29.73
N GLN A 87 -7.69 -48.44 30.23
CA GLN A 87 -7.62 -49.87 29.88
C GLN A 87 -8.88 -50.62 30.30
N ARG A 88 -9.48 -50.26 31.44
CA ARG A 88 -10.76 -50.82 31.89
C ARG A 88 -11.92 -50.39 30.98
N GLU A 89 -11.98 -49.14 30.55
CA GLU A 89 -12.99 -48.65 29.61
C GLU A 89 -12.82 -49.21 28.20
N GLU A 90 -11.59 -49.38 27.72
CA GLU A 90 -11.29 -50.00 26.43
C GLU A 90 -11.70 -51.47 26.42
N LYS A 91 -11.32 -52.24 27.46
CA LYS A 91 -11.83 -53.61 27.64
C LYS A 91 -13.35 -53.65 27.72
N LYS A 92 -13.98 -52.77 28.50
CA LYS A 92 -15.44 -52.69 28.59
C LYS A 92 -16.09 -52.30 27.26
N LYS A 93 -15.44 -51.45 26.44
CA LYS A 93 -15.89 -51.08 25.09
C LYS A 93 -15.69 -52.20 24.08
N GLU A 94 -14.61 -52.96 24.18
CA GLU A 94 -14.35 -54.15 23.38
C GLU A 94 -15.35 -55.26 23.74
N GLU A 95 -15.59 -55.51 25.02
CA GLU A 95 -16.64 -56.39 25.53
C GLU A 95 -18.02 -55.93 25.06
N MET A 96 -18.33 -54.63 25.09
CA MET A 96 -19.57 -54.07 24.53
C MET A 96 -19.66 -54.26 23.02
N LYS A 97 -18.57 -54.06 22.27
CA LYS A 97 -18.54 -54.29 20.81
C LYS A 97 -18.71 -55.77 20.48
N GLN A 98 -18.08 -56.66 21.25
CA GLN A 98 -18.22 -58.10 21.12
C GLN A 98 -19.63 -58.55 21.52
N GLN A 99 -20.24 -57.99 22.56
CA GLN A 99 -21.63 -58.23 22.93
C GLN A 99 -22.60 -57.72 21.84
N LEU A 100 -22.37 -56.53 21.30
CA LEU A 100 -23.17 -55.96 20.20
C LEU A 100 -23.01 -56.75 18.88
N GLN A 101 -21.85 -57.37 18.66
CA GLN A 101 -21.60 -58.25 17.50
C GLN A 101 -22.13 -59.67 17.73
N ALA A 102 -22.17 -60.15 18.97
CA ALA A 102 -22.74 -61.44 19.35
C ALA A 102 -24.28 -61.40 19.49
N SER A 103 -24.88 -60.23 19.75
CA SER A 103 -26.32 -60.04 19.67
C SER A 103 -26.73 -59.73 18.22
N SER A 104 -27.13 -60.77 17.49
CA SER A 104 -28.01 -60.61 16.30
C SER A 104 -29.23 -59.76 16.67
N PRO A 105 -29.79 -58.93 15.76
CA PRO A 105 -30.88 -58.02 16.09
C PRO A 105 -32.20 -58.80 16.22
N ALA A 106 -32.41 -59.41 17.39
CA ALA A 106 -33.73 -59.85 17.83
C ALA A 106 -34.31 -58.73 18.71
N SER A 107 -35.19 -57.97 18.09
CA SER A 107 -36.13 -57.00 18.63
C SER A 107 -36.43 -57.13 20.13
N GLN A 108 -36.10 -56.12 20.92
CA GLN A 108 -37.03 -55.56 21.92
C GLN A 108 -36.82 -54.03 21.98
N LYS A 109 -37.88 -53.32 21.61
CA LYS A 109 -38.06 -51.90 21.87
C LYS A 109 -38.25 -51.75 23.37
N ASP A 110 -37.43 -50.93 24.02
CA ASP A 110 -37.79 -50.33 25.29
C ASP A 110 -37.30 -48.88 25.35
N ASP A 111 -38.24 -48.02 25.70
CA ASP A 111 -38.20 -46.58 25.65
C ASP A 111 -37.19 -45.99 26.64
N LYS A 112 -36.10 -45.42 26.11
CA LYS A 112 -35.34 -44.38 26.83
C LYS A 112 -34.99 -43.26 25.86
N LYS A 113 -35.69 -42.14 25.98
CA LYS A 113 -35.43 -40.89 25.26
C LYS A 113 -34.01 -40.38 25.61
N PRO A 114 -33.05 -40.31 24.66
CA PRO A 114 -31.82 -39.57 24.89
C PRO A 114 -32.06 -38.08 24.61
N ALA A 115 -31.56 -37.24 25.52
CA ALA A 115 -31.62 -35.78 25.41
C ALA A 115 -31.16 -35.29 24.02
N ALA A 116 -31.96 -34.39 23.45
CA ALA A 116 -31.79 -33.84 22.10
C ALA A 116 -30.43 -33.16 21.93
N LYS A 117 -29.44 -33.91 21.45
CA LYS A 117 -28.33 -33.34 20.69
C LYS A 117 -28.94 -32.84 19.39
N LYS A 118 -28.81 -31.54 19.11
CA LYS A 118 -29.26 -30.95 17.84
C LYS A 118 -28.58 -31.70 16.70
N THR A 119 -29.28 -32.68 16.13
CA THR A 119 -28.84 -33.39 14.95
C THR A 119 -28.78 -32.37 13.83
N ILE A 120 -27.63 -32.32 13.16
CA ILE A 120 -27.41 -31.47 12.00
C ILE A 120 -28.57 -31.73 11.02
N PRO A 121 -29.23 -30.68 10.49
CA PRO A 121 -30.35 -30.85 9.57
C PRO A 121 -29.98 -31.80 8.42
N LYS A 122 -30.88 -32.71 8.05
CA LYS A 122 -30.65 -33.72 6.99
C LYS A 122 -30.18 -33.10 5.67
N ALA A 123 -30.59 -31.87 5.37
CA ALA A 123 -30.14 -31.08 4.22
C ALA A 123 -28.62 -30.82 4.19
N VAL A 124 -27.91 -30.90 5.33
CA VAL A 124 -26.44 -30.75 5.40
C VAL A 124 -25.73 -32.12 5.39
N GLN A 125 -26.45 -33.21 5.64
CA GLN A 125 -25.95 -34.59 5.54
C GLN A 125 -26.15 -35.21 4.15
N ASP A 126 -26.82 -34.51 3.22
CA ASP A 126 -26.95 -34.99 1.84
C ASP A 126 -25.56 -35.03 1.17
N PRO A 127 -25.11 -36.19 0.68
CA PRO A 127 -23.79 -36.34 0.08
C PRO A 127 -23.59 -35.39 -1.13
N GLY A 128 -24.68 -35.04 -1.83
CA GLY A 128 -24.68 -34.10 -2.94
C GLY A 128 -24.38 -32.64 -2.56
N VAL A 129 -24.58 -32.21 -1.31
CA VAL A 129 -24.22 -30.84 -0.88
C VAL A 129 -22.71 -30.64 -0.88
N SER A 130 -21.96 -31.69 -0.55
CA SER A 130 -20.49 -31.65 -0.62
C SER A 130 -19.98 -31.56 -2.06
N GLU A 131 -20.73 -32.10 -3.02
CA GLU A 131 -20.42 -32.03 -4.45
C GLU A 131 -20.79 -30.66 -5.01
N HIS A 132 -21.98 -30.15 -4.66
CA HIS A 132 -22.44 -28.81 -5.03
C HIS A 132 -21.47 -27.70 -4.56
N LEU A 133 -20.94 -27.80 -3.34
CA LEU A 133 -19.94 -26.85 -2.84
C LEU A 133 -18.64 -26.88 -3.65
N LYS A 134 -18.20 -28.07 -4.10
CA LYS A 134 -17.01 -28.21 -4.96
C LYS A 134 -17.27 -27.61 -6.34
N GLU A 135 -18.46 -27.82 -6.89
CA GLU A 135 -18.89 -27.24 -8.16
C GLU A 135 -18.93 -25.71 -8.08
N GLU A 136 -19.53 -25.14 -7.03
CA GLU A 136 -19.55 -23.69 -6.80
C GLU A 136 -18.15 -23.09 -6.69
N GLU A 137 -17.23 -23.78 -6.01
CA GLU A 137 -15.82 -23.37 -5.93
C GLU A 137 -15.13 -23.42 -7.31
N LEU A 138 -15.43 -24.42 -8.14
CA LEU A 138 -14.93 -24.50 -9.51
C LEU A 138 -15.49 -23.34 -10.36
N TYR A 139 -16.80 -23.08 -10.30
CA TYR A 139 -17.42 -21.94 -10.99
C TYR A 139 -16.86 -20.59 -10.51
N ARG A 140 -16.52 -20.48 -9.23
CA ARG A 140 -15.84 -19.29 -8.69
C ARG A 140 -14.43 -19.14 -9.27
N LYS A 141 -13.64 -20.22 -9.36
CA LYS A 141 -12.30 -20.21 -9.97
C LYS A 141 -12.34 -19.83 -11.45
N ILE A 142 -13.27 -20.40 -12.21
CA ILE A 142 -13.49 -20.09 -13.63
C ILE A 142 -13.82 -18.59 -13.79
N ARG A 143 -14.73 -18.05 -12.98
CA ARG A 143 -15.06 -16.61 -13.00
C ARG A 143 -13.86 -15.70 -12.70
N ILE A 144 -13.00 -16.09 -11.77
CA ILE A 144 -11.77 -15.33 -11.45
C ILE A 144 -10.80 -15.37 -12.63
N GLN A 145 -10.61 -16.54 -13.24
CA GLN A 145 -9.73 -16.70 -14.40
C GLN A 145 -10.22 -15.91 -15.62
N MET A 146 -11.54 -15.96 -15.90
CA MET A 146 -12.14 -15.16 -16.97
C MET A 146 -11.94 -13.66 -16.73
N ARG A 147 -12.19 -13.18 -15.51
CA ARG A 147 -11.96 -11.77 -15.15
C ARG A 147 -10.50 -11.36 -15.32
N ALA A 148 -9.56 -12.23 -14.97
CA ALA A 148 -8.13 -11.98 -15.13
C ALA A 148 -7.74 -11.94 -16.62
N ALA A 149 -8.26 -12.86 -17.44
CA ALA A 149 -8.04 -12.88 -18.88
C ALA A 149 -8.62 -11.64 -19.58
N ASP A 150 -9.82 -11.21 -19.21
CA ASP A 150 -10.44 -10.00 -19.75
C ASP A 150 -9.65 -8.74 -19.36
N MET A 151 -9.16 -8.67 -18.12
CA MET A 151 -8.28 -7.58 -17.66
C MET A 151 -6.97 -7.52 -18.46
N LEU A 152 -6.35 -8.67 -18.74
CA LEU A 152 -5.15 -8.76 -19.58
C LEU A 152 -5.44 -8.36 -21.04
N LYS A 153 -6.57 -8.79 -21.60
CA LYS A 153 -6.99 -8.39 -22.95
C LYS A 153 -7.28 -6.90 -23.05
N SER A 154 -7.97 -6.33 -22.05
CA SER A 154 -8.29 -4.90 -22.01
C SER A 154 -7.08 -4.00 -21.70
N SER A 155 -6.01 -4.56 -21.12
CA SER A 155 -4.76 -3.84 -20.85
C SER A 155 -3.69 -4.05 -21.93
N SER A 156 -3.97 -4.88 -22.94
CA SER A 156 -3.12 -5.03 -24.11
C SER A 156 -3.21 -3.76 -24.97
N ALA A 157 -2.12 -2.99 -25.04
CA ALA A 157 -2.05 -1.80 -25.89
C ALA A 157 -2.09 -2.20 -27.37
N PRO A 158 -2.77 -1.44 -28.25
CA PRO A 158 -2.82 -1.69 -29.68
C PRO A 158 -1.53 -1.16 -30.33
N ILE A 159 -0.39 -1.77 -30.03
CA ILE A 159 0.87 -1.38 -30.65
C ILE A 159 1.57 -2.64 -31.15
N GLU A 160 1.40 -2.90 -32.44
CA GLU A 160 2.30 -3.74 -33.21
C GLU A 160 3.65 -3.00 -33.28
N ILE A 161 4.62 -3.45 -32.49
CA ILE A 161 5.92 -2.79 -32.38
C ILE A 161 6.72 -3.12 -33.65
N GLN A 162 6.61 -2.28 -34.67
CA GLN A 162 7.67 -2.20 -35.67
C GLN A 162 8.87 -1.44 -35.08
N PRO A 163 10.08 -2.01 -35.12
CA PRO A 163 11.26 -1.39 -34.52
C PRO A 163 11.76 -0.24 -35.40
N GLN A 164 11.21 0.97 -35.20
CA GLN A 164 11.79 2.19 -35.72
C GLN A 164 13.03 2.57 -34.88
N ARG A 165 14.21 2.42 -35.48
CA ARG A 165 15.49 2.84 -34.93
C ARG A 165 15.53 4.36 -34.86
N LYS A 166 15.31 4.93 -33.68
CA LYS A 166 15.65 6.34 -33.39
C LYS A 166 16.95 6.39 -32.60
N ASP A 167 17.86 7.25 -33.05
CA ASP A 167 19.20 7.44 -32.49
C ASP A 167 19.14 7.70 -30.98
N GLN A 168 19.55 6.69 -30.22
CA GLN A 168 19.42 6.62 -28.76
C GLN A 168 20.33 7.62 -28.02
N GLU A 169 21.30 8.22 -28.69
CA GLU A 169 22.37 8.98 -28.05
C GLU A 169 21.95 10.36 -27.53
N LYS A 170 20.82 10.91 -27.99
CA LYS A 170 20.35 12.25 -27.58
C LYS A 170 19.31 12.24 -26.45
N SER A 171 18.88 11.06 -25.99
CA SER A 171 17.86 10.95 -24.93
C SER A 171 18.45 11.31 -23.57
N CYS A 172 17.82 12.26 -22.86
CA CYS A 172 18.29 12.71 -21.55
C CYS A 172 18.37 11.56 -20.55
N GLY A 173 17.49 10.56 -20.66
CA GLY A 173 17.46 9.38 -19.78
C GLY A 173 18.71 8.50 -19.87
N ILE A 174 19.34 8.39 -21.04
CA ILE A 174 20.59 7.61 -21.20
C ILE A 174 21.78 8.39 -20.60
N ARG A 175 21.78 9.72 -20.69
CA ARG A 175 22.80 10.56 -20.03
C ARG A 175 22.70 10.48 -18.50
N THR A 176 21.48 10.53 -17.93
CA THR A 176 21.30 10.37 -16.48
C THR A 176 21.67 8.97 -16.03
N ARG A 177 21.32 7.94 -16.82
CA ARG A 177 21.69 6.55 -16.56
C ARG A 177 23.21 6.35 -16.59
N ARG A 178 23.92 6.91 -17.57
CA ARG A 178 25.38 6.80 -17.66
C ARG A 178 26.10 7.57 -16.54
N LYS A 179 25.58 8.73 -16.10
CA LYS A 179 26.12 9.43 -14.93
C LYS A 179 25.85 8.70 -13.62
N ALA A 180 24.64 8.14 -13.47
CA ALA A 180 24.24 7.43 -12.27
C ALA A 180 24.88 6.04 -12.17
N LEU A 181 25.14 5.36 -13.29
CA LEU A 181 25.67 3.99 -13.35
C LEU A 181 27.11 3.92 -13.89
N GLY A 182 27.77 5.05 -14.13
CA GLY A 182 29.17 5.09 -14.63
C GLY A 182 30.16 4.40 -13.69
N PHE A 183 29.83 4.34 -12.39
CA PHE A 183 30.59 3.58 -11.40
C PHE A 183 30.56 2.05 -11.61
N LEU A 184 29.66 1.53 -12.46
CA LEU A 184 29.64 0.11 -12.85
C LEU A 184 30.61 -0.20 -13.99
N GLU A 185 31.00 0.81 -14.79
CA GLU A 185 32.01 0.67 -15.85
C GLU A 185 33.43 0.75 -15.25
N GLU A 186 33.61 1.48 -14.14
CA GLU A 186 34.87 1.52 -13.39
C GLU A 186 35.04 0.25 -12.54
N LYS A 187 36.12 -0.49 -12.78
CA LYS A 187 36.46 -1.66 -11.97
C LYS A 187 36.80 -1.22 -10.54
N PRO A 188 36.08 -1.67 -9.50
CA PRO A 188 36.35 -1.26 -8.13
C PRO A 188 37.76 -1.70 -7.71
N SER A 189 38.48 -0.81 -7.03
CA SER A 189 39.86 -1.04 -6.57
C SER A 189 39.96 -2.12 -5.50
N PHE A 190 38.87 -2.37 -4.77
CA PHE A 190 38.80 -3.38 -3.72
C PHE A 190 38.21 -4.69 -4.25
N GLN A 191 39.05 -5.71 -4.40
CA GLN A 191 38.62 -7.08 -4.67
C GLN A 191 38.79 -7.90 -3.39
N PRO A 192 37.73 -8.08 -2.57
CA PRO A 192 37.83 -8.98 -1.44
C PRO A 192 38.12 -10.39 -1.95
N ARG A 193 39.03 -11.10 -1.29
CA ARG A 193 39.21 -12.54 -1.50
C ARG A 193 37.97 -13.26 -0.97
N THR A 194 36.93 -13.32 -1.80
CA THR A 194 35.78 -14.18 -1.56
C THR A 194 36.24 -15.63 -1.70
N ASN A 195 36.01 -16.43 -0.65
CA ASN A 195 36.27 -17.87 -0.72
C ASN A 195 35.41 -18.46 -1.83
N ALA A 196 36.04 -18.90 -2.92
CA ALA A 196 35.36 -19.37 -4.13
C ALA A 196 34.52 -20.65 -3.88
N GLN A 197 34.87 -21.38 -2.82
CA GLN A 197 34.18 -22.60 -2.42
C GLN A 197 33.49 -22.37 -1.08
N ALA A 198 32.18 -22.65 -1.04
CA ALA A 198 31.40 -22.59 0.17
C ALA A 198 32.01 -23.55 1.21
N PRO A 199 32.32 -23.07 2.44
CA PRO A 199 32.80 -23.95 3.49
C PRO A 199 31.80 -25.06 3.78
N ASP A 200 32.31 -26.26 4.08
CA ASP A 200 31.47 -27.40 4.47
C ASP A 200 30.83 -27.13 5.84
N PHE A 201 29.57 -26.67 5.80
CA PHE A 201 28.79 -26.30 6.97
C PHE A 201 28.47 -27.49 7.86
N ASP A 202 28.36 -28.69 7.29
CA ASP A 202 28.07 -29.90 8.06
C ASP A 202 29.27 -30.27 8.92
N ARG A 203 30.48 -30.21 8.34
CA ARG A 203 31.71 -30.42 9.10
C ARG A 203 31.91 -29.37 10.20
N LEU A 204 31.62 -28.10 9.90
CA LEU A 204 31.69 -27.02 10.89
C LEU A 204 30.66 -27.19 12.02
N TYR A 205 29.44 -27.60 11.67
CA TYR A 205 28.39 -27.87 12.63
C TYR A 205 28.74 -29.04 13.55
N MET A 206 29.29 -30.12 13.00
CA MET A 206 29.75 -31.27 13.79
C MET A 206 30.94 -30.90 14.69
N ALA A 207 31.86 -30.05 14.21
CA ALA A 207 32.95 -29.54 15.03
C ALA A 207 32.43 -28.65 16.18
N PHE A 208 31.43 -27.81 15.91
CA PHE A 208 30.78 -26.99 16.91
C PHE A 208 30.08 -27.83 17.98
N GLN A 209 29.29 -28.83 17.58
CA GLN A 209 28.64 -29.75 18.51
C GLN A 209 29.65 -30.48 19.40
N ARG A 210 30.73 -31.01 18.82
CA ARG A 210 31.82 -31.65 19.58
C ARG A 210 32.46 -30.70 20.59
N LYS A 211 32.64 -29.43 20.21
CA LYS A 211 33.19 -28.40 21.11
C LYS A 211 32.22 -28.07 22.25
N ALA A 212 30.92 -27.98 21.95
CA ALA A 212 29.88 -27.72 22.94
C ALA A 212 29.74 -28.86 23.97
N LEU A 213 29.86 -30.12 23.54
CA LEU A 213 29.87 -31.27 24.44
C LEU A 213 31.10 -31.25 25.36
N LYS A 214 32.30 -30.99 24.80
CA LYS A 214 33.54 -30.86 25.58
C LYS A 214 33.50 -29.70 26.59
N THR A 215 32.81 -28.60 26.29
CA THR A 215 32.66 -27.50 27.25
C THR A 215 31.57 -27.76 28.28
N ALA A 216 30.55 -28.55 27.96
CA ALA A 216 29.55 -28.99 28.94
C ALA A 216 30.15 -29.93 29.99
N GLU A 217 31.03 -30.86 29.58
CA GLU A 217 31.73 -31.79 30.47
C GLU A 217 32.72 -31.11 31.42
N LYS A 218 33.27 -29.95 31.02
CA LYS A 218 34.31 -29.21 31.77
C LYS A 218 33.78 -28.09 32.66
N LYS A 219 32.46 -27.95 32.84
CA LYS A 219 31.91 -26.98 33.78
C LYS A 219 32.04 -27.55 35.19
N ASP A 220 33.03 -27.06 35.93
CA ASP A 220 33.12 -27.32 37.37
C ASP A 220 31.82 -26.85 38.03
N VAL A 221 31.09 -27.80 38.62
CA VAL A 221 29.84 -27.52 39.35
C VAL A 221 30.17 -26.48 40.41
N THR A 222 29.50 -25.32 40.39
CA THR A 222 29.70 -24.28 41.40
C THR A 222 29.39 -24.86 42.77
N ARG A 223 30.43 -25.22 43.51
CA ARG A 223 30.31 -25.81 44.84
C ARG A 223 29.97 -24.69 45.81
N CYS A 224 28.77 -24.70 46.37
CA CYS A 224 28.36 -23.73 47.39
C CYS A 224 29.33 -23.81 48.56
N GLN A 225 30.08 -22.73 48.80
CA GLN A 225 30.92 -22.62 49.98
C GLN A 225 29.98 -22.43 51.18
N PRO A 226 30.00 -23.31 52.20
CA PRO A 226 29.16 -23.13 53.37
C PRO A 226 29.61 -21.84 54.07
N PHE A 227 28.75 -20.84 54.09
CA PHE A 227 28.96 -19.61 54.84
C PHE A 227 28.60 -19.87 56.30
N GLN A 228 29.49 -19.50 57.21
CA GLN A 228 29.24 -19.59 58.65
C GLN A 228 28.18 -18.53 59.03
N LEU A 229 26.91 -18.94 59.07
CA LEU A 229 25.87 -18.14 59.70
C LEU A 229 26.22 -18.03 61.19
N ARG A 230 26.23 -16.82 61.76
CA ARG A 230 26.47 -16.56 63.20
C ARG A 230 25.29 -17.01 64.09
N THR A 231 24.70 -18.16 63.79
CA THR A 231 23.61 -18.77 64.56
C THR A 231 24.10 -19.44 65.84
N SER A 232 25.42 -19.65 65.99
CA SER A 232 26.04 -20.13 67.23
C SER A 232 25.90 -19.14 68.40
N ASN A 233 25.65 -17.86 68.12
CA ASN A 233 25.51 -16.81 69.13
C ASN A 233 24.04 -16.53 69.49
N LEU A 234 23.09 -17.28 68.92
CA LEU A 234 21.69 -17.18 69.28
C LEU A 234 21.43 -18.08 70.49
N PRO A 235 20.95 -17.55 71.62
CA PRO A 235 20.63 -18.39 72.77
C PRO A 235 19.54 -19.40 72.39
N PRO A 236 19.69 -20.69 72.72
CA PRO A 236 18.67 -21.69 72.46
C PRO A 236 17.40 -21.32 73.23
N ARG A 237 16.28 -21.15 72.51
CA ARG A 237 14.96 -21.05 73.16
C ARG A 237 14.69 -22.37 73.89
N HIS A 238 14.70 -22.32 75.22
CA HIS A 238 14.29 -23.45 76.07
C HIS A 238 12.82 -23.82 75.79
N SER A 239 12.62 -24.77 74.90
CA SER A 239 11.37 -25.53 74.81
C SER A 239 11.37 -26.53 75.97
N ARG A 240 10.47 -26.33 76.94
CA ARG A 240 10.18 -27.28 78.03
C ARG A 240 9.81 -28.66 77.46
N LYS A 241 10.74 -29.62 77.54
CA LYS A 241 10.53 -31.07 77.60
C LYS A 241 11.71 -31.61 78.43
N SER A 242 11.54 -31.82 79.73
CA SER A 242 11.04 -33.06 80.37
C SER A 242 11.98 -34.25 80.15
N LEU A 243 12.60 -34.63 81.28
CA LEU A 243 13.21 -35.91 81.65
C LEU A 243 14.70 -36.16 81.33
N GLU A 244 15.35 -36.67 82.38
CA GLU A 244 16.76 -36.91 82.68
C GLU A 244 17.57 -37.71 81.63
N PRO A 245 18.91 -37.60 81.63
CA PRO A 245 19.82 -38.27 80.73
C PRO A 245 20.24 -39.64 81.27
N THR A 246 20.63 -40.59 80.40
CA THR A 246 21.81 -41.49 80.58
C THR A 246 22.00 -42.34 79.31
N GLN A 247 23.10 -42.00 78.62
CA GLN A 247 24.11 -42.84 77.96
C GLN A 247 23.76 -43.93 76.90
N GLU A 248 24.54 -43.80 75.82
CA GLU A 248 25.29 -44.85 75.11
C GLU A 248 24.80 -45.40 73.75
N GLN A 249 25.54 -44.94 72.72
CA GLN A 249 26.29 -45.71 71.73
C GLN A 249 25.58 -46.85 70.96
N GLY A 250 25.39 -46.66 69.65
CA GLY A 250 25.13 -47.74 68.70
C GLY A 250 24.58 -47.26 67.34
N PRO A 251 24.89 -47.95 66.22
CA PRO A 251 25.22 -47.32 64.93
C PRO A 251 24.03 -47.10 63.98
N GLU A 252 24.35 -46.34 62.92
CA GLU A 252 23.57 -46.03 61.71
C GLU A 252 22.35 -46.94 61.44
N ARG A 253 21.16 -46.33 61.53
CA ARG A 253 19.96 -46.86 60.89
C ARG A 253 19.40 -45.78 59.98
N GLU A 254 19.35 -46.11 58.70
CA GLU A 254 18.68 -45.32 57.65
C GLU A 254 17.24 -45.01 58.07
N ALA A 255 16.99 -43.76 58.47
CA ALA A 255 15.65 -43.30 58.78
C ALA A 255 14.89 -43.07 57.46
N HIS A 256 14.10 -44.06 57.05
CA HIS A 256 13.07 -43.87 56.03
C HIS A 256 12.04 -42.84 56.53
N VAL A 257 12.24 -41.56 56.19
CA VAL A 257 11.25 -40.51 56.44
C VAL A 257 10.07 -40.75 55.49
N ARG A 258 9.04 -41.45 55.99
CA ARG A 258 7.73 -41.45 55.35
C ARG A 258 7.18 -40.02 55.43
N ARG A 259 7.30 -39.29 54.32
CA ARG A 259 6.63 -38.01 54.08
C ARG A 259 5.11 -38.25 54.10
N ARG A 260 4.48 -38.15 55.28
CA ARG A 260 3.03 -38.05 55.42
C ARG A 260 2.60 -36.71 54.81
N GLN A 261 2.10 -36.74 53.57
CA GLN A 261 1.33 -35.64 53.00
C GLN A 261 -0.12 -35.79 53.45
N SER A 262 -0.50 -35.09 54.51
CA SER A 262 -1.90 -34.88 54.87
C SER A 262 -2.09 -33.44 55.30
N PHE A 263 -2.13 -32.53 54.31
CA PHE A 263 -2.59 -31.15 54.48
C PHE A 263 -3.62 -30.77 53.40
N SER A 264 -4.38 -31.74 52.89
CA SER A 264 -5.54 -31.50 52.02
C SER A 264 -6.85 -31.31 52.78
N GLY A 265 -6.79 -31.09 54.10
CA GLY A 265 -7.98 -31.01 54.97
C GLY A 265 -8.55 -29.60 55.22
N ILE A 266 -7.92 -28.54 54.69
CA ILE A 266 -8.30 -27.15 55.03
C ILE A 266 -9.26 -26.49 54.01
N LEU A 267 -9.63 -27.20 52.94
CA LEU A 267 -10.55 -26.68 51.91
C LEU A 267 -12.03 -27.00 52.16
N SER A 268 -12.36 -27.66 53.27
CA SER A 268 -13.74 -27.97 53.69
C SER A 268 -14.18 -27.15 54.91
N LEU A 269 -13.76 -25.89 55.01
CA LEU A 269 -14.32 -24.98 56.02
C LEU A 269 -15.57 -24.32 55.43
N SER A 270 -16.73 -24.66 55.98
CA SER A 270 -18.02 -24.02 55.73
C SER A 270 -17.98 -22.54 56.12
N ALA A 271 -18.83 -21.71 55.49
CA ALA A 271 -18.90 -20.27 55.70
C ALA A 271 -19.22 -19.82 57.15
N ASP A 272 -19.58 -20.75 58.04
CA ASP A 272 -19.96 -20.50 59.44
C ASP A 272 -18.81 -20.70 60.46
N THR A 273 -17.57 -20.90 60.04
CA THR A 273 -16.43 -20.92 60.98
C THR A 273 -15.98 -19.51 61.34
N LEU A 274 -15.99 -19.17 62.64
CA LEU A 274 -15.46 -17.91 63.18
C LEU A 274 -14.06 -17.62 62.59
N PRO A 275 -13.73 -16.36 62.26
CA PRO A 275 -12.45 -16.02 61.64
C PRO A 275 -11.30 -16.60 62.45
N THR A 276 -10.64 -17.64 61.92
CA THR A 276 -9.41 -18.14 62.50
C THR A 276 -8.41 -16.99 62.48
N TYR A 277 -7.91 -16.60 63.66
CA TYR A 277 -6.98 -15.48 63.82
C TYR A 277 -5.88 -15.54 62.75
N ILE A 278 -5.87 -14.57 61.84
CA ILE A 278 -4.98 -14.60 60.67
C ILE A 278 -3.55 -14.46 61.18
N THR A 279 -2.77 -15.53 61.07
CA THR A 279 -1.34 -15.52 61.44
C THR A 279 -0.56 -14.54 60.57
N ASP A 280 0.54 -13.98 61.09
CA ASP A 280 1.36 -13.00 60.34
C ASP A 280 1.90 -13.59 59.01
N ALA A 281 2.14 -14.91 58.98
CA ALA A 281 2.55 -15.62 57.77
C ALA A 281 1.49 -15.54 56.66
N GLU A 282 0.20 -15.70 57.01
CA GLU A 282 -0.90 -15.62 56.04
C GLU A 282 -1.08 -14.17 55.55
N ARG A 283 -0.95 -13.18 56.45
CA ARG A 283 -0.96 -11.75 56.09
C ARG A 283 0.14 -11.40 55.08
N ARG A 284 1.36 -11.90 55.28
CA ARG A 284 2.49 -11.71 54.36
C ARG A 284 2.27 -12.40 53.02
N ARG A 285 1.69 -13.61 53.01
CA ARG A 285 1.31 -14.30 51.76
C ARG A 285 0.28 -13.51 50.96
N HIS A 286 -0.80 -13.06 51.61
CA HIS A 286 -1.81 -12.24 50.95
C HIS A 286 -1.26 -10.90 50.45
N ALA A 287 -0.34 -10.27 51.18
CA ALA A 287 0.34 -9.07 50.71
C ALA A 287 1.23 -9.35 49.48
N ALA A 288 2.00 -10.43 49.48
CA ALA A 288 2.82 -10.83 48.34
C ALA A 288 1.98 -11.16 47.09
N ILE A 289 0.83 -11.83 47.27
CA ILE A 289 -0.10 -12.13 46.17
C ILE A 289 -0.69 -10.83 45.60
N ARG A 290 -1.12 -9.89 46.45
CA ARG A 290 -1.64 -8.58 46.01
C ARG A 290 -0.58 -7.80 45.22
N ASN A 291 0.62 -7.67 45.77
CA ASN A 291 1.73 -6.99 45.09
C ASN A 291 2.08 -7.65 43.75
N SER A 292 2.10 -8.99 43.68
CA SER A 292 2.34 -9.71 42.44
C SER A 292 1.25 -9.46 41.38
N LEU A 293 -0.02 -9.39 41.78
CA LEU A 293 -1.12 -9.05 40.88
C LEU A 293 -1.05 -7.61 40.40
N GLU A 294 -0.71 -6.67 41.28
CA GLU A 294 -0.51 -5.26 40.93
C GLU A 294 0.65 -5.07 39.95
N GLU A 295 1.79 -5.73 40.17
CA GLU A 295 2.91 -5.73 39.24
C GLU A 295 2.53 -6.27 37.86
N LYS A 296 1.78 -7.39 37.80
CA LYS A 296 1.28 -7.93 36.53
C LYS A 296 0.39 -6.92 35.81
N LYS A 297 -0.55 -6.30 36.53
CA LYS A 297 -1.44 -5.27 35.98
C LYS A 297 -0.67 -4.05 35.48
N ASN A 298 0.39 -3.63 36.18
CA ASN A 298 1.24 -2.52 35.73
C ASN A 298 2.04 -2.88 34.48
N ARG A 299 2.65 -4.07 34.43
CA ARG A 299 3.32 -4.57 33.21
C ARG A 299 2.37 -4.66 32.01
N GLU A 300 1.13 -5.09 32.24
CA GLU A 300 0.10 -5.10 31.19
C GLU A 300 -0.23 -3.68 30.71
N LYS A 301 -0.40 -2.70 31.62
CA LYS A 301 -0.61 -1.30 31.24
C LYS A 301 0.56 -0.75 30.43
N GLU A 302 1.79 -0.92 30.91
CA GLU A 302 3.01 -0.50 30.22
C GLU A 302 3.09 -1.12 28.80
N ASN A 303 2.77 -2.40 28.67
CA ASN A 303 2.74 -3.08 27.37
C ASN A 303 1.65 -2.49 26.46
N THR A 304 0.45 -2.20 26.98
CA THR A 304 -0.60 -1.55 26.18
C THR A 304 -0.21 -0.13 25.74
N GLU A 305 0.46 0.63 26.60
CA GLU A 305 0.96 1.97 26.29
C GLU A 305 2.07 1.90 25.24
N TRP A 306 3.00 0.96 25.38
CA TRP A 306 4.04 0.71 24.40
C TRP A 306 3.47 0.34 23.04
N MET A 307 2.46 -0.55 22.99
CA MET A 307 1.77 -0.91 21.75
C MET A 307 1.05 0.29 21.11
N LYS A 308 0.42 1.16 21.91
CA LYS A 308 -0.19 2.40 21.41
C LYS A 308 0.85 3.33 20.82
N GLN A 309 1.96 3.57 21.51
CA GLN A 309 3.05 4.41 21.02
C GLN A 309 3.70 3.83 19.76
N HIS A 310 3.93 2.51 19.72
CA HIS A 310 4.45 1.82 18.56
C HIS A 310 3.51 1.96 17.35
N ARG A 311 2.21 1.81 17.55
CA ARG A 311 1.19 2.01 16.52
C ARG A 311 1.20 3.45 15.99
N LEU A 312 1.27 4.45 16.86
CA LEU A 312 1.35 5.86 16.47
C LEU A 312 2.61 6.14 15.65
N LYS A 313 3.78 5.66 16.10
CA LYS A 313 5.05 5.79 15.37
C LYS A 313 5.01 5.10 14.01
N SER A 314 4.46 3.89 13.95
CA SER A 314 4.29 3.14 12.69
C SER A 314 3.36 3.87 11.71
N GLN A 315 2.26 4.45 12.19
CA GLN A 315 1.37 5.27 11.35
C GLN A 315 2.04 6.55 10.85
N ALA A 316 2.82 7.22 11.70
CA ALA A 316 3.59 8.40 11.30
C ALA A 316 4.61 8.03 10.20
N LEU A 317 5.34 6.92 10.39
CA LEU A 317 6.27 6.40 9.39
C LEU A 317 5.55 6.03 8.09
N LYS A 318 4.38 5.39 8.16
CA LYS A 318 3.57 5.07 6.98
C LYS A 318 3.20 6.33 6.20
N LYS A 319 2.86 7.42 6.89
CA LYS A 319 2.56 8.71 6.24
C LYS A 319 3.79 9.30 5.54
N THR A 320 4.94 9.34 6.21
CA THR A 320 6.18 9.91 5.63
C THR A 320 6.71 9.08 4.46
N VAL A 321 6.62 7.75 4.56
CA VAL A 321 6.97 6.86 3.45
C VAL A 321 6.00 7.05 2.28
N ALA A 322 4.70 7.18 2.54
CA ALA A 322 3.71 7.41 1.49
C ALA A 322 3.91 8.76 0.77
N THR A 323 4.21 9.84 1.50
CA THR A 323 4.49 11.15 0.88
C THR A 323 5.77 11.10 0.04
N ARG A 324 6.84 10.49 0.55
CA ARG A 324 8.09 10.31 -0.20
C ARG A 324 7.91 9.42 -1.44
N ALA A 325 7.11 8.36 -1.34
CA ALA A 325 6.78 7.52 -2.48
C ALA A 325 6.02 8.33 -3.55
N ARG A 326 5.03 9.14 -3.14
CA ARG A 326 4.28 10.02 -4.07
C ARG A 326 5.17 11.07 -4.72
N SER A 327 6.14 11.65 -4.01
CA SER A 327 7.05 12.63 -4.61
C SER A 327 8.02 12.02 -5.61
N MET A 328 8.31 10.72 -5.48
CA MET A 328 9.18 9.97 -6.39
C MET A 328 8.42 9.33 -7.55
N ASP A 329 7.10 9.27 -7.49
CA ASP A 329 6.25 8.79 -8.58
C ASP A 329 6.03 9.91 -9.61
N PRO A 330 6.48 9.75 -10.87
CA PRO A 330 6.20 10.72 -11.93
C PRO A 330 4.69 10.83 -12.24
N HIS A 331 3.91 9.82 -11.87
CA HIS A 331 2.48 9.75 -12.15
C HIS A 331 1.65 10.12 -10.91
N LYS A 332 0.69 11.02 -11.09
CA LYS A 332 -0.31 11.32 -10.05
C LYS A 332 -1.37 10.22 -10.02
N SER A 333 -1.88 9.89 -8.83
CA SER A 333 -2.95 8.89 -8.74
C SER A 333 -4.23 9.39 -9.42
N LEU A 334 -4.96 8.48 -10.07
CA LEU A 334 -6.21 8.82 -10.78
C LEU A 334 -7.23 9.50 -9.86
N LYS A 335 -7.27 9.12 -8.58
CA LYS A 335 -8.17 9.70 -7.57
C LYS A 335 -7.87 11.18 -7.29
N GLU A 336 -6.60 11.57 -7.31
CA GLU A 336 -6.17 12.97 -7.13
C GLU A 336 -6.47 13.79 -8.39
N VAL A 337 -6.12 13.25 -9.57
CA VAL A 337 -6.32 13.92 -10.86
C VAL A 337 -7.80 14.12 -11.19
N TYR A 338 -8.67 13.17 -10.85
CA TYR A 338 -10.11 13.26 -11.12
C TYR A 338 -10.74 14.51 -10.53
N ARG A 339 -10.39 14.86 -9.28
CA ARG A 339 -10.94 16.04 -8.60
C ARG A 339 -10.46 17.34 -9.23
N GLU A 340 -9.17 17.42 -9.59
CA GLU A 340 -8.60 18.58 -10.28
C GLU A 340 -9.25 18.77 -11.66
N LYS A 341 -9.40 17.68 -12.42
CA LYS A 341 -10.04 17.70 -13.73
C LYS A 341 -11.51 18.13 -13.66
N LEU A 342 -12.26 17.63 -12.69
CA LEU A 342 -13.65 18.03 -12.49
C LEU A 342 -13.77 19.55 -12.25
N LYS A 343 -12.87 20.13 -11.44
CA LYS A 343 -12.82 21.58 -11.22
C LYS A 343 -12.48 22.34 -12.50
N GLN A 344 -11.52 21.86 -13.28
CA GLN A 344 -11.17 22.44 -14.58
C GLN A 344 -12.37 22.45 -15.52
N HIS A 345 -13.11 21.34 -15.64
CA HIS A 345 -14.30 21.26 -16.48
C HIS A 345 -15.39 22.25 -16.05
N ARG A 346 -15.66 22.36 -14.74
CA ARG A 346 -16.60 23.35 -14.22
C ARG A 346 -16.19 24.78 -14.58
N GLN A 347 -14.90 25.12 -14.45
CA GLN A 347 -14.38 26.44 -14.80
C GLN A 347 -14.47 26.71 -16.30
N THR A 348 -14.13 25.73 -17.14
CA THR A 348 -14.23 25.88 -18.59
C THR A 348 -15.68 26.06 -19.04
N ASP A 349 -16.63 25.35 -18.42
CA ASP A 349 -18.04 25.49 -18.75
C ASP A 349 -18.58 26.86 -18.35
N GLN A 350 -18.17 27.37 -17.17
CA GLN A 350 -18.48 28.74 -16.76
C GLN A 350 -17.91 29.79 -17.71
N GLN A 351 -16.67 29.61 -18.17
CA GLN A 351 -16.04 30.52 -19.14
C GLN A 351 -16.79 30.51 -20.47
N ARG A 352 -17.07 29.32 -21.03
CA ARG A 352 -17.86 29.16 -22.26
C ARG A 352 -19.23 29.82 -22.16
N MET A 353 -19.92 29.67 -21.03
CA MET A 353 -21.21 30.33 -20.81
C MET A 353 -21.09 31.87 -20.77
N ARG A 354 -20.00 32.41 -20.21
CA ARG A 354 -19.76 33.86 -20.19
C ARG A 354 -19.47 34.38 -21.59
N GLU A 355 -18.64 33.68 -22.37
CA GLU A 355 -18.34 34.01 -23.77
C GLU A 355 -19.62 33.99 -24.60
N TYR A 356 -20.39 32.90 -24.53
CA TYR A 356 -21.66 32.78 -25.22
C TYR A 356 -22.65 33.91 -24.87
N ARG A 357 -22.73 34.30 -23.60
CA ARG A 357 -23.57 35.44 -23.18
C ARG A 357 -23.09 36.77 -23.77
N LYS A 358 -21.77 37.00 -23.84
CA LYS A 358 -21.21 38.21 -24.46
C LYS A 358 -21.52 38.24 -25.95
N GLU A 359 -21.32 37.13 -26.66
CA GLU A 359 -21.66 37.03 -28.09
C GLU A 359 -23.15 37.30 -28.35
N LEU A 360 -24.04 36.76 -27.51
CA LEU A 360 -25.47 37.05 -27.56
C LEU A 360 -25.76 38.54 -27.35
N GLN A 361 -25.07 39.20 -26.43
CA GLN A 361 -25.20 40.64 -26.20
C GLN A 361 -24.71 41.45 -27.41
N GLU A 362 -23.54 41.11 -27.95
CA GLU A 362 -23.00 41.76 -29.16
C GLU A 362 -23.91 41.58 -30.37
N MET A 363 -24.50 40.40 -30.55
CA MET A 363 -25.51 40.19 -31.59
C MET A 363 -26.72 41.09 -31.40
N LYS A 364 -27.22 41.21 -30.16
CA LYS A 364 -28.36 42.09 -29.85
C LYS A 364 -28.01 43.56 -30.09
N THR A 365 -26.84 44.03 -29.66
CA THR A 365 -26.43 45.42 -29.88
C THR A 365 -26.24 45.71 -31.36
N ARG A 366 -25.63 44.79 -32.14
CA ARG A 366 -25.52 44.94 -33.60
C ARG A 366 -26.87 45.05 -34.29
N VAL A 367 -27.85 44.26 -33.85
CA VAL A 367 -29.21 44.32 -34.40
C VAL A 367 -29.93 45.60 -33.99
N GLN A 368 -29.74 46.06 -32.75
CA GLN A 368 -30.34 47.30 -32.24
C GLN A 368 -29.75 48.57 -32.86
N VAL A 369 -28.43 48.63 -33.06
CA VAL A 369 -27.73 49.80 -33.62
C VAL A 369 -27.93 49.92 -35.13
N ARG A 370 -28.28 48.83 -35.82
CA ARG A 370 -28.50 48.84 -37.26
C ARG A 370 -29.74 49.71 -37.58
N PRO A 371 -29.58 50.86 -38.26
CA PRO A 371 -30.70 51.74 -38.54
C PRO A 371 -31.66 51.06 -39.52
N TYR A 372 -32.96 51.25 -39.31
CA TYR A 372 -33.98 50.71 -40.18
C TYR A 372 -33.92 51.36 -41.57
N LEU A 373 -34.51 50.72 -42.58
CA LEU A 373 -34.45 51.25 -43.96
C LEU A 373 -35.07 52.65 -44.06
N PHE A 374 -36.16 52.90 -43.34
CA PHE A 374 -36.80 54.22 -43.31
C PHE A 374 -35.91 55.26 -42.60
N GLU A 375 -35.23 54.91 -41.51
CA GLU A 375 -34.25 55.78 -40.84
C GLU A 375 -33.05 56.09 -41.72
N GLN A 376 -32.57 55.11 -42.50
CA GLN A 376 -31.49 55.33 -43.46
C GLN A 376 -31.91 56.29 -44.58
N VAL A 377 -33.14 56.17 -45.07
CA VAL A 377 -33.69 57.07 -46.08
C VAL A 377 -33.87 58.48 -45.50
N THR A 378 -34.40 58.63 -44.29
CA THR A 378 -34.52 59.95 -43.64
C THR A 378 -33.15 60.58 -43.37
N GLN A 379 -32.16 59.81 -42.90
CA GLN A 379 -30.78 60.29 -42.71
C GLN A 379 -30.15 60.76 -44.03
N LYS A 380 -30.31 59.98 -45.12
CA LYS A 380 -29.80 60.37 -46.45
C LYS A 380 -30.50 61.63 -46.98
N ASN A 381 -31.83 61.70 -46.83
CA ASN A 381 -32.60 62.87 -47.25
C ASN A 381 -32.18 64.11 -46.46
N ALA A 382 -32.10 64.02 -45.13
CA ALA A 382 -31.64 65.12 -44.27
C ALA A 382 -30.20 65.55 -44.61
N LYS A 383 -29.29 64.60 -44.84
CA LYS A 383 -27.92 64.90 -45.29
C LYS A 383 -27.92 65.62 -46.64
N SER A 384 -28.69 65.12 -47.61
CA SER A 384 -28.79 65.75 -48.93
C SER A 384 -29.41 67.14 -48.88
N GLU A 385 -30.37 67.37 -47.98
CA GLU A 385 -31.00 68.66 -47.76
C GLU A 385 -30.03 69.64 -47.10
N ALA A 386 -29.30 69.21 -46.08
CA ALA A 386 -28.24 70.00 -45.46
C ALA A 386 -27.15 70.38 -46.47
N GLU A 387 -26.73 69.44 -47.32
CA GLU A 387 -25.77 69.70 -48.40
C GLU A 387 -26.33 70.68 -49.44
N ARG A 388 -27.61 70.59 -49.79
CA ARG A 388 -28.27 71.57 -50.68
C ARG A 388 -28.26 72.96 -50.06
N ARG A 389 -28.75 73.09 -48.82
CA ARG A 389 -28.72 74.37 -48.08
C ARG A 389 -27.32 74.94 -47.96
N TYR A 390 -26.31 74.10 -47.73
CA TYR A 390 -24.91 74.52 -47.70
C TYR A 390 -24.44 75.05 -49.07
N ARG A 391 -24.77 74.37 -50.16
CA ARG A 391 -24.45 74.84 -51.52
C ARG A 391 -25.15 76.14 -51.86
N ASP A 392 -26.44 76.22 -51.56
CA ASP A 392 -27.27 77.39 -51.87
C ASP A 392 -26.75 78.62 -51.13
N THR A 393 -26.46 78.49 -49.83
CA THR A 393 -25.88 79.58 -49.03
C THR A 393 -24.48 80.00 -49.50
N LEU A 394 -23.63 79.06 -49.93
CA LEU A 394 -22.35 79.41 -50.55
C LEU A 394 -22.51 80.13 -51.89
N GLN A 395 -23.48 79.72 -52.71
CA GLN A 395 -23.78 80.39 -53.97
C GLN A 395 -24.34 81.81 -53.75
N GLU A 396 -25.22 82.00 -52.77
CA GLU A 396 -25.76 83.32 -52.38
C GLU A 396 -24.65 84.29 -51.95
N VAL A 397 -23.63 83.79 -51.24
CA VAL A 397 -22.46 84.59 -50.80
C VAL A 397 -21.36 84.67 -51.88
N GLY A 398 -21.54 83.99 -53.02
CA GLY A 398 -20.60 84.01 -54.15
C GLY A 398 -19.29 83.24 -53.90
N LEU A 399 -19.28 82.27 -52.99
CA LEU A 399 -18.12 81.48 -52.60
C LEU A 399 -18.20 80.04 -53.16
N ASN A 400 -17.05 79.48 -53.54
CA ASN A 400 -16.97 78.11 -54.04
C ASN A 400 -16.67 77.11 -52.90
N GLU A 401 -17.26 75.90 -52.94
CA GLU A 401 -17.01 74.84 -51.94
C GLU A 401 -15.51 74.52 -51.75
N GLN A 402 -14.74 74.52 -52.84
CA GLN A 402 -13.30 74.26 -52.83
C GLN A 402 -12.52 75.35 -52.08
N PHE A 403 -12.98 76.59 -52.14
CA PHE A 403 -12.38 77.71 -51.41
C PHE A 403 -12.55 77.51 -49.90
N VAL A 404 -13.76 77.16 -49.45
CA VAL A 404 -14.06 76.89 -48.04
C VAL A 404 -13.25 75.70 -47.52
N ARG A 405 -13.14 74.60 -48.28
CA ARG A 405 -12.30 73.45 -47.89
C ARG A 405 -10.82 73.83 -47.76
N SER A 406 -10.27 74.54 -48.75
CA SER A 406 -8.86 74.95 -48.75
C SER A 406 -8.50 75.95 -47.64
N LYS A 407 -9.46 76.77 -47.21
CA LYS A 407 -9.30 77.72 -46.09
C LYS A 407 -9.54 77.05 -44.74
N GLY A 408 -10.46 76.09 -44.66
CA GLY A 408 -10.70 75.27 -43.47
C GLY A 408 -9.51 74.37 -43.11
N GLU A 409 -8.87 73.75 -44.11
CA GLU A 409 -7.63 72.97 -43.91
C GLU A 409 -6.46 73.85 -43.40
N LYS A 410 -6.41 75.12 -43.80
CA LYS A 410 -5.39 76.08 -43.33
C LYS A 410 -5.72 76.71 -41.97
N ALA A 411 -6.97 76.66 -41.51
CA ALA A 411 -7.41 77.18 -40.21
C ALA A 411 -7.36 76.12 -39.09
N GLY A 412 -7.28 74.83 -39.44
CA GLY A 412 -7.33 73.70 -38.52
C GLY A 412 -6.10 73.47 -37.61
N GLU A 413 -5.06 74.32 -37.68
CA GLU A 413 -3.89 74.26 -36.76
C GLU A 413 -4.11 75.02 -35.45
N THR A 414 -5.25 75.68 -35.25
CA THR A 414 -5.53 76.41 -34.00
C THR A 414 -6.37 75.53 -33.05
N PRO A 415 -5.92 75.24 -31.82
CA PRO A 415 -6.66 74.38 -30.88
C PRO A 415 -8.03 74.99 -30.53
N PRO A 416 -9.09 74.20 -30.34
CA PRO A 416 -10.37 74.71 -29.84
C PRO A 416 -10.20 75.17 -28.40
N PHE A 417 -10.31 76.47 -28.18
CA PHE A 417 -10.44 77.05 -26.85
C PHE A 417 -11.86 76.77 -26.35
N LEU A 418 -11.94 76.07 -25.22
CA LEU A 418 -13.15 75.93 -24.40
C LEU A 418 -13.45 77.26 -23.72
N SER A 419 -14.67 77.79 -23.86
CA SER A 419 -15.42 78.65 -22.92
C SER A 419 -16.80 78.88 -23.57
N ASP A 420 -17.96 78.88 -22.93
CA ASP A 420 -18.46 78.46 -21.62
C ASP A 420 -19.99 78.33 -21.79
N GLU A 421 -20.61 77.55 -20.90
CA GLU A 421 -21.98 77.63 -20.36
C GLU A 421 -23.02 78.55 -21.05
N GLU A 422 -24.18 77.99 -21.44
CA GLU A 422 -25.46 78.17 -20.72
C GLU A 422 -26.64 77.48 -21.45
N ASP A 423 -27.40 76.72 -20.67
CA ASP A 423 -28.86 76.55 -20.65
C ASP A 423 -29.67 76.44 -21.96
N ALA A 424 -30.21 75.24 -22.19
CA ALA A 424 -31.51 75.09 -22.87
C ALA A 424 -32.22 73.80 -22.43
N GLU A 425 -33.30 74.01 -21.69
CA GLU A 425 -34.33 73.05 -21.31
C GLU A 425 -34.90 72.28 -22.52
N SER A 426 -35.12 70.97 -22.34
CA SER A 426 -36.10 70.20 -23.11
C SER A 426 -36.45 68.95 -22.30
N SER A 427 -37.47 69.00 -21.44
CA SER A 427 -38.84 68.62 -21.76
C SER A 427 -38.92 67.33 -22.58
N THR A 428 -39.23 66.21 -21.91
CA THR A 428 -40.42 65.39 -22.23
C THR A 428 -40.58 64.22 -21.25
N HIS A 429 -41.73 64.22 -20.59
CA HIS A 429 -42.55 63.07 -20.19
C HIS A 429 -41.88 61.80 -19.63
N ASP A 430 -41.86 61.74 -18.30
CA ASP A 430 -42.75 60.88 -17.52
C ASP A 430 -43.25 59.58 -18.19
N THR A 431 -42.67 58.46 -17.79
CA THR A 431 -43.42 57.20 -17.70
C THR A 431 -43.01 56.47 -16.44
N HIS A 432 -43.89 56.54 -15.45
CA HIS A 432 -43.87 55.73 -14.24
C HIS A 432 -43.54 54.26 -14.51
N ARG A 433 -42.47 53.74 -13.89
CA ARG A 433 -42.45 52.33 -13.44
C ARG A 433 -41.68 52.17 -12.13
N ARG A 434 -42.41 52.46 -11.06
CA ARG A 434 -42.41 51.81 -9.74
C ARG A 434 -41.12 51.09 -9.33
N THR A 435 -40.46 51.71 -8.37
CA THR A 435 -39.47 51.13 -7.46
C THR A 435 -40.01 49.90 -6.75
N GLU A 436 -39.40 48.74 -6.98
CA GLU A 436 -39.27 47.67 -5.99
C GLU A 436 -37.81 47.19 -6.01
N SER A 437 -37.00 47.76 -5.13
CA SER A 437 -35.69 47.25 -4.78
C SER A 437 -35.62 47.15 -3.26
N VAL A 438 -35.99 45.99 -2.72
CA VAL A 438 -35.40 45.47 -1.47
C VAL A 438 -35.39 43.94 -1.53
N ARG A 439 -34.22 43.35 -1.27
CA ARG A 439 -33.91 41.93 -0.98
C ARG A 439 -33.90 40.92 -2.12
N SER A 440 -32.72 40.70 -2.70
CA SER A 440 -32.28 39.35 -3.12
C SER A 440 -30.76 39.19 -3.33
N SER A 441 -29.92 40.10 -2.82
CA SER A 441 -28.44 39.97 -2.92
C SER A 441 -27.76 39.38 -1.67
N ALA A 442 -28.53 38.85 -0.71
CA ALA A 442 -27.98 38.27 0.52
C ALA A 442 -28.03 36.73 0.60
N GLU A 443 -28.57 36.03 -0.41
CA GLU A 443 -28.71 34.56 -0.34
C GLU A 443 -27.63 33.77 -1.09
N ASN A 444 -26.77 34.40 -1.89
CA ASN A 444 -25.73 33.69 -2.64
C ASN A 444 -24.35 33.67 -1.95
N GLN A 445 -24.26 34.16 -0.71
CA GLN A 445 -23.07 34.00 0.15
C GLN A 445 -23.28 32.97 1.28
N ALA A 446 -24.52 32.59 1.59
CA ALA A 446 -24.81 31.59 2.62
C ALA A 446 -24.66 30.13 2.12
N VAL A 447 -24.79 29.89 0.81
CA VAL A 447 -24.74 28.53 0.24
C VAL A 447 -23.31 27.99 0.09
N GLU A 448 -22.27 28.85 0.07
CA GLU A 448 -20.88 28.39 0.07
C GLU A 448 -20.30 28.14 1.48
N GLU A 449 -20.98 28.61 2.55
CA GLU A 449 -20.55 28.37 3.93
C GLU A 449 -21.21 27.13 4.57
N GLU A 450 -22.43 26.76 4.18
CA GLU A 450 -23.08 25.53 4.71
C GLU A 450 -22.53 24.22 4.07
N GLU A 451 -22.11 24.21 2.80
CA GLU A 451 -21.58 22.98 2.17
C GLU A 451 -20.15 22.63 2.65
N ASN A 452 -19.42 23.61 3.22
CA ASN A 452 -18.12 23.41 3.85
C ASN A 452 -18.19 22.97 5.32
N ALA A 453 -19.37 23.03 5.95
CA ALA A 453 -19.60 22.53 7.31
C ALA A 453 -19.90 21.02 7.31
N GLU A 454 -20.65 20.51 6.34
CA GLU A 454 -20.98 19.06 6.25
C GLU A 454 -19.77 18.19 5.88
N THR A 455 -18.78 18.73 5.15
CA THR A 455 -17.56 17.98 4.83
C THR A 455 -16.56 17.88 5.99
N ASN A 456 -16.75 18.62 7.07
CA ASN A 456 -15.91 18.56 8.28
C ASN A 456 -16.49 17.66 9.39
N GLN A 457 -17.77 17.26 9.34
CA GLN A 457 -18.32 16.26 10.27
C GLN A 457 -17.94 14.81 9.94
N CYS A 458 -17.51 14.51 8.71
CA CYS A 458 -17.04 13.16 8.34
C CYS A 458 -15.57 12.86 8.70
N LYS A 459 -14.90 13.70 9.51
CA LYS A 459 -13.52 13.47 9.98
C LYS A 459 -13.39 13.20 11.48
N VAL A 460 -14.51 13.12 12.20
CA VAL A 460 -14.52 12.71 13.61
C VAL A 460 -15.55 11.59 13.79
N CYS A 461 -15.21 10.39 13.29
CA CYS A 461 -15.70 9.09 13.74
C CYS A 461 -14.63 8.04 13.41
#